data_AF-A1KU61-F1
#
_entry.id   AF-A1KU61-F1
#
_cell.length_a   1.000
_cell.length_b   1.000
_cell.length_c   1.000
_cell.angle_alpha   90.00
_cell.angle_beta   90.00
_cell.angle_gamma   90.00
#
_symmetry.space_group_name_H-M   'P 1'
#
loop_
_entity.id
_entity.type
_entity.pdbx_description
1 polymer ?
#
loop_
_entity_poly.entity_id
_entity_poly.type
_entity_poly.pdbx_seq_one_letter_code
_entity_poly.pdbx_strand_id
1 'polypeptide(L)'
;MPAALIKDFLLTQGLKLPLDEVRAAYLTAQTVMDMGTASIDRSVLWRSDEGWKLADYLSCDNVREDALKRLFMALDSVFSRSTGVQSAAVYALMPSENQAFQLICLSRQGEVLENLWDLDEAAGKVSLACRSAQSGWMNVASDVRRWLDLGELSGERNHASAAQISIPVCTESGGVLGVVHVEFECAECADEAAQAEWVALALALSEPLKLLLGMSAGKDGSEDV
;
A
#
# COMPACT_ATOMS: atom_id res chain seq x y z
N MET A 1 -5.56 10.58 12.30
CA MET A 1 -6.94 10.48 11.77
C MET A 1 -7.91 10.29 12.92
N PRO A 2 -9.09 10.91 12.89
CA PRO A 2 -10.15 10.66 13.86
C PRO A 2 -10.66 9.22 13.72
N ALA A 3 -11.09 8.60 14.83
CA ALA A 3 -11.66 7.24 14.85
C ALA A 3 -12.84 7.04 13.86
N ALA A 4 -13.49 8.13 13.44
CA ALA A 4 -14.51 8.13 12.39
C ALA A 4 -13.96 7.60 11.06
N LEU A 5 -12.78 8.05 10.61
CA LEU A 5 -12.22 7.62 9.31
C LEU A 5 -11.87 6.13 9.29
N ILE A 6 -11.38 5.59 10.41
CA ILE A 6 -11.12 4.14 10.54
C ILE A 6 -12.44 3.38 10.40
N LYS A 7 -13.48 3.81 11.13
CA LYS A 7 -14.79 3.18 11.07
C LYS A 7 -15.41 3.26 9.67
N ASP A 8 -15.32 4.42 9.04
CA ASP A 8 -15.87 4.66 7.70
C ASP A 8 -15.15 3.80 6.67
N PHE A 9 -13.83 3.65 6.76
CA PHE A 9 -13.07 2.73 5.92
C PHE A 9 -13.51 1.28 6.11
N LEU A 10 -13.58 0.79 7.35
CA LEU A 10 -14.00 -0.59 7.63
C LEU A 10 -15.42 -0.87 7.11
N LEU A 11 -16.35 0.06 7.30
CA LEU A 11 -17.72 -0.04 6.78
C LEU A 11 -17.75 -0.03 5.26
N THR A 12 -17.00 0.88 4.64
CA THR A 12 -16.92 0.97 3.17
C THR A 12 -16.40 -0.32 2.59
N GLN A 13 -15.34 -0.89 3.17
CA GLN A 13 -14.72 -2.14 2.72
C GLN A 13 -15.51 -3.40 3.14
N GLY A 14 -16.60 -3.27 3.92
CA GLY A 14 -17.38 -4.41 4.40
C GLY A 14 -16.64 -5.30 5.42
N LEU A 15 -15.61 -4.77 6.08
CA LEU A 15 -14.73 -5.51 7.00
C LEU A 15 -15.32 -5.56 8.41
N LYS A 16 -15.17 -6.71 9.08
CA LYS A 16 -15.61 -6.93 10.48
C LYS A 16 -14.44 -6.95 11.47
N LEU A 17 -13.41 -6.16 11.20
CA LEU A 17 -12.21 -6.10 12.05
C LEU A 17 -12.51 -5.39 13.38
N PRO A 18 -11.87 -5.80 14.49
CA PRO A 18 -12.00 -5.11 15.77
C PRO A 18 -11.47 -3.67 15.70
N LEU A 19 -12.36 -2.69 15.89
CA LEU A 19 -12.02 -1.27 15.74
C LEU A 19 -10.86 -0.83 16.66
N ASP A 20 -10.83 -1.34 17.89
CA ASP A 20 -9.79 -0.99 18.87
C ASP A 20 -8.42 -1.54 18.46
N GLU A 21 -8.35 -2.72 17.85
CA GLU A 21 -7.09 -3.30 17.34
C GLU A 21 -6.56 -2.49 16.16
N VAL A 22 -7.42 -2.19 15.17
CA VAL A 22 -7.04 -1.34 14.02
C VAL A 22 -6.58 0.04 14.50
N ARG A 23 -7.26 0.62 15.50
CA ARG A 23 -6.87 1.92 16.06
C ARG A 23 -5.53 1.86 16.79
N ALA A 24 -5.27 0.82 17.57
CA ALA A 24 -4.00 0.64 18.26
C ALA A 24 -2.82 0.47 17.27
N ALA A 25 -3.00 -0.37 16.25
CA ALA A 25 -2.03 -0.56 15.17
C ALA A 25 -1.80 0.75 14.40
N TYR A 26 -2.87 1.51 14.13
CA TYR A 26 -2.80 2.80 13.43
C TYR A 26 -1.97 3.82 14.22
N LEU A 27 -2.23 3.96 15.52
CA LEU A 27 -1.46 4.85 16.40
C LEU A 27 0.01 4.42 16.49
N THR A 28 0.28 3.12 16.46
CA THR A 28 1.65 2.58 16.44
C THR A 28 2.36 3.01 15.15
N ALA A 29 1.74 2.83 13.98
CA ALA A 29 2.29 3.26 12.71
C ALA A 29 2.52 4.78 12.66
N GLN A 30 1.57 5.59 13.17
CA GLN A 30 1.75 7.04 13.28
C GLN A 30 2.93 7.41 14.17
N THR A 31 3.02 6.79 15.35
CA THR A 31 4.11 7.06 16.31
C THR A 31 5.47 6.76 15.70
N VAL A 32 5.60 5.66 14.95
CA VAL A 32 6.83 5.30 14.23
C VAL A 32 7.21 6.36 13.21
N MET A 33 6.23 6.88 12.45
CA MET A 33 6.47 7.96 11.48
C MET A 33 6.86 9.29 12.15
N ASP A 34 6.22 9.64 13.26
CA ASP A 34 6.43 10.92 13.94
C ASP A 34 7.73 10.97 14.75
N MET A 35 8.08 9.87 15.42
CA MET A 35 9.25 9.77 16.30
C MET A 35 10.49 9.20 15.61
N GLY A 36 10.38 8.85 14.34
CA GLY A 36 11.41 8.15 13.58
C GLY A 36 12.67 8.97 13.31
N THR A 37 13.67 8.88 14.19
CA THR A 37 14.98 9.52 14.02
C THR A 37 16.02 8.63 13.31
N ALA A 38 15.59 7.49 12.76
CA ALA A 38 16.49 6.54 12.10
C ALA A 38 17.31 7.21 10.98
N SER A 39 18.63 7.00 10.97
CA SER A 39 19.44 7.35 9.80
C SER A 39 19.25 6.23 8.77
N ILE A 40 18.58 6.53 7.68
CA ILE A 40 18.30 5.58 6.60
C ILE A 40 19.16 5.97 5.42
N ASP A 41 19.84 4.98 4.83
CA ASP A 41 20.66 5.22 3.65
C ASP A 41 19.78 5.75 2.51
N ARG A 42 20.27 6.78 1.83
CA ARG A 42 19.55 7.42 0.73
C ARG A 42 19.20 6.44 -0.39
N SER A 43 20.03 5.44 -0.64
CA SER A 43 19.77 4.39 -1.66
C SER A 43 18.61 3.45 -1.29
N VAL A 44 18.29 3.32 -0.01
CA VAL A 44 17.12 2.57 0.47
C VAL A 44 15.83 3.37 0.24
N LEU A 45 15.88 4.69 0.37
CA LEU A 45 14.74 5.58 0.12
C LEU A 45 14.54 5.83 -1.39
N TRP A 46 15.61 6.21 -2.08
CA TRP A 46 15.63 6.50 -3.52
C TRP A 46 16.13 5.29 -4.29
N ARG A 47 15.33 4.22 -4.27
CA ARG A 47 15.68 2.94 -4.89
C ARG A 47 16.00 3.08 -6.38
N SER A 48 17.00 2.31 -6.80
CA SER A 48 17.36 2.13 -8.20
C SER A 48 17.73 0.67 -8.44
N ASP A 49 17.12 0.07 -9.45
CA ASP A 49 17.42 -1.27 -9.95
C ASP A 49 17.88 -1.16 -11.43
N GLU A 50 18.30 -2.24 -12.06
CA GLU A 50 18.73 -2.20 -13.46
C GLU A 50 17.59 -1.70 -14.37
N GLY A 51 17.79 -0.54 -14.99
CA GLY A 51 16.82 0.08 -15.88
C GLY A 51 15.64 0.79 -15.20
N TRP A 52 15.61 0.89 -13.86
CA TRP A 52 14.52 1.56 -13.13
C TRP A 52 15.04 2.42 -11.97
N LYS A 53 14.52 3.64 -11.82
CA LYS A 53 14.84 4.53 -10.70
C LYS A 53 13.59 5.23 -10.19
N LEU A 54 13.39 5.23 -8.88
CA LEU A 54 12.27 5.96 -8.28
C LEU A 54 12.32 7.47 -8.59
N ALA A 55 13.53 8.02 -8.72
CA ALA A 55 13.77 9.42 -9.05
C ALA A 55 13.28 9.83 -10.46
N ASP A 56 12.97 8.87 -11.33
CA ASP A 56 12.38 9.16 -12.65
C ASP A 56 10.87 9.47 -12.53
N TYR A 57 10.23 9.11 -11.41
CA TYR A 57 8.79 9.27 -11.17
C TYR A 57 8.47 10.33 -10.10
N LEU A 58 9.37 10.55 -9.13
CA LEU A 58 9.20 11.50 -8.05
C LEU A 58 10.34 12.52 -8.06
N SER A 59 10.01 13.79 -7.82
CA SER A 59 11.04 14.83 -7.68
C SER A 59 11.87 14.59 -6.42
N CYS A 60 13.19 14.71 -6.55
CA CYS A 60 14.10 14.54 -5.43
C CYS A 60 14.20 15.84 -4.63
N ASP A 61 13.33 15.99 -3.62
CA ASP A 61 13.32 17.12 -2.69
C ASP A 61 13.19 16.66 -1.23
N ASN A 62 13.49 17.54 -0.28
CA ASN A 62 13.50 17.20 1.15
C ASN A 62 12.12 16.77 1.66
N VAL A 63 11.03 17.30 1.11
CA VAL A 63 9.66 16.97 1.54
C VAL A 63 9.35 15.52 1.17
N ARG A 64 9.68 15.12 -0.06
CA ARG A 64 9.49 13.74 -0.54
C ARG A 64 10.46 12.78 0.13
N GLU A 65 11.70 13.20 0.38
CA GLU A 65 12.67 12.38 1.12
C GLU A 65 12.18 12.09 2.55
N ASP A 66 11.69 13.11 3.26
CA ASP A 66 11.10 12.94 4.60
C ASP A 66 9.84 12.04 4.57
N ALA A 67 8.99 12.19 3.55
CA ALA A 67 7.80 11.35 3.40
C ALA A 67 8.15 9.89 3.06
N LEU A 68 9.13 9.65 2.17
CA LEU A 68 9.65 8.30 1.87
C LEU A 68 10.25 7.65 3.12
N LYS A 69 10.97 8.43 3.93
CA LYS A 69 11.53 7.96 5.19
C LYS A 69 10.45 7.49 6.16
N ARG A 70 9.41 8.30 6.38
CA ARG A 70 8.28 7.94 7.25
C ARG A 70 7.58 6.68 6.76
N LEU A 71 7.30 6.61 5.45
CA LEU A 71 6.67 5.46 4.82
C LEU A 71 7.52 4.20 5.00
N PHE A 72 8.83 4.28 4.74
CA PHE A 72 9.76 3.16 4.93
C PHE A 72 9.73 2.67 6.39
N MET A 73 9.83 3.58 7.35
CA MET A 73 9.84 3.21 8.78
C MET A 73 8.53 2.56 9.22
N ALA A 74 7.38 3.09 8.77
CA ALA A 74 6.08 2.51 9.07
C ALA A 74 5.95 1.10 8.49
N LEU A 75 6.35 0.92 7.22
CA LEU A 75 6.33 -0.37 6.54
C LEU A 75 7.25 -1.38 7.23
N ASP A 76 8.50 -1.00 7.50
CA ASP A 76 9.51 -1.83 8.18
C ASP A 76 9.04 -2.28 9.57
N SER A 77 8.44 -1.35 10.32
CA SER A 77 7.89 -1.64 11.65
C SER A 77 6.76 -2.66 11.59
N VAL A 78 5.81 -2.54 10.64
CA VAL A 78 4.68 -3.48 10.48
C VAL A 78 5.19 -4.82 9.99
N PHE A 79 6.07 -4.82 8.99
CA PHE A 79 6.68 -6.02 8.45
C PHE A 79 7.42 -6.83 9.53
N SER A 80 8.27 -6.18 10.33
CA SER A 80 9.11 -6.84 11.34
C SER A 80 8.33 -7.52 12.49
N ARG A 81 7.09 -7.07 12.75
CA ARG A 81 6.22 -7.68 13.78
C ARG A 81 5.16 -8.63 13.19
N SER A 82 5.01 -8.65 11.87
CA SER A 82 4.05 -9.50 11.20
C SER A 82 4.59 -10.93 11.09
N THR A 83 3.73 -11.92 11.30
CA THR A 83 4.10 -13.34 11.21
C THR A 83 3.75 -13.90 9.83
N GLY A 84 4.65 -14.69 9.25
CA GLY A 84 4.40 -15.40 7.99
C GLY A 84 4.33 -14.51 6.74
N VAL A 85 4.79 -13.27 6.82
CA VAL A 85 4.89 -12.35 5.68
C VAL A 85 6.20 -12.61 4.93
N GLN A 86 6.10 -12.89 3.62
CA GLN A 86 7.26 -13.10 2.76
C GLN A 86 7.75 -11.80 2.12
N SER A 87 6.80 -10.94 1.75
CA SER A 87 7.05 -9.68 1.05
C SER A 87 5.95 -8.67 1.33
N ALA A 88 6.30 -7.39 1.33
CA ALA A 88 5.33 -6.30 1.40
C ALA A 88 5.83 -5.12 0.59
N ALA A 89 4.93 -4.39 -0.07
CA ALA A 89 5.25 -3.19 -0.82
C ALA A 89 4.16 -2.12 -0.66
N VAL A 90 4.60 -0.86 -0.72
CA VAL A 90 3.71 0.29 -0.85
C VAL A 90 3.89 0.87 -2.23
N TYR A 91 2.80 0.95 -2.97
CA TYR A 91 2.75 1.52 -4.31
C TYR A 91 2.03 2.87 -4.29
N ALA A 92 2.50 3.83 -5.08
CA ALA A 92 1.78 5.05 -5.41
C ALA A 92 1.03 4.87 -6.74
N LEU A 93 -0.21 5.34 -6.80
CA LEU A 93 -0.95 5.46 -8.04
C LEU A 93 -0.60 6.78 -8.72
N MET A 94 0.01 6.71 -9.90
CA MET A 94 0.52 7.89 -10.61
C MET A 94 0.06 7.88 -12.06
N PRO A 95 -0.13 9.05 -12.69
CA PRO A 95 -0.34 9.11 -14.13
C PRO A 95 0.91 8.62 -14.88
N SER A 96 0.70 8.02 -16.05
CA SER A 96 1.73 7.68 -17.03
C SER A 96 1.67 8.64 -18.23
N GLU A 97 2.71 8.61 -19.06
CA GLU A 97 2.80 9.44 -20.29
C GLU A 97 1.65 9.15 -21.27
N ASN A 98 1.10 7.93 -21.25
CA ASN A 98 0.03 7.48 -22.16
C ASN A 98 -1.38 7.80 -21.65
N GLN A 99 -1.54 8.71 -20.69
CA GLN A 99 -2.82 9.04 -20.02
C GLN A 99 -3.47 7.88 -19.24
N ALA A 100 -2.81 6.72 -19.13
CA ALA A 100 -3.18 5.64 -18.22
C ALA A 100 -2.56 5.87 -16.83
N PHE A 101 -3.06 5.19 -15.81
CA PHE A 101 -2.42 5.15 -14.49
C PHE A 101 -1.42 4.00 -14.39
N GLN A 102 -0.46 4.14 -13.48
CA GLN A 102 0.56 3.14 -13.15
C GLN A 102 0.76 3.09 -11.63
N LEU A 103 1.13 1.92 -11.11
CA LEU A 103 1.57 1.76 -9.73
C LEU A 103 3.09 1.77 -9.69
N ILE A 104 3.66 2.71 -8.93
CA ILE A 104 5.10 2.84 -8.72
C ILE A 104 5.44 2.36 -7.31
N CYS A 105 6.34 1.38 -7.18
CA CYS A 105 6.80 0.89 -5.88
C CYS A 105 7.62 1.98 -5.17
N LEU A 106 7.10 2.49 -4.05
CA LEU A 106 7.77 3.49 -3.22
C LEU A 106 8.74 2.85 -2.22
N SER A 107 8.33 1.73 -1.63
CA SER A 107 9.11 0.98 -0.66
C SER A 107 8.66 -0.47 -0.65
N ARG A 108 9.58 -1.38 -0.32
CA ARG A 108 9.29 -2.81 -0.17
C ARG A 108 10.16 -3.45 0.91
N GLN A 109 9.68 -4.55 1.45
CA GLN A 109 10.35 -5.41 2.42
C GLN A 109 10.25 -6.88 1.98
N GLY A 110 11.23 -7.69 2.36
CA GLY A 110 11.25 -9.12 2.05
C GLY A 110 11.63 -9.43 0.61
N GLU A 111 10.98 -10.44 0.02
CA GLU A 111 11.24 -10.88 -1.35
C GLU A 111 10.97 -9.78 -2.40
N VAL A 112 11.49 -9.98 -3.61
CA VAL A 112 11.39 -8.99 -4.68
C VAL A 112 9.96 -8.94 -5.23
N LEU A 113 9.35 -7.77 -5.08
CA LEU A 113 8.10 -7.39 -5.73
C LEU A 113 8.38 -6.42 -6.89
N GLU A 114 7.46 -6.39 -7.84
CA GLU A 114 7.59 -5.58 -9.05
C GLU A 114 7.70 -4.09 -8.73
N ASN A 115 8.57 -3.37 -9.43
CA ASN A 115 8.74 -1.94 -9.20
C ASN A 115 7.67 -1.08 -9.87
N LEU A 116 7.02 -1.62 -10.90
CA LEU A 116 6.13 -0.91 -11.80
C LEU A 116 4.99 -1.84 -12.25
N TRP A 117 3.77 -1.32 -12.25
CA TRP A 117 2.64 -1.93 -12.94
C TRP A 117 1.92 -0.90 -13.80
N ASP A 118 1.69 -1.24 -15.07
CA ASP A 118 0.74 -0.50 -15.91
C ASP A 118 -0.70 -0.95 -15.58
N LEU A 119 -1.60 0.00 -15.34
CA LEU A 119 -2.99 -0.32 -15.01
C LEU A 119 -3.82 -0.37 -16.29
N ASP A 120 -3.72 -1.48 -16.99
CA ASP A 120 -4.66 -1.85 -18.05
C ASP A 120 -5.83 -2.69 -17.50
N GLU A 121 -6.80 -3.01 -18.35
CA GLU A 121 -7.97 -3.81 -17.96
C GLU A 121 -7.61 -5.23 -17.48
N ALA A 122 -6.46 -5.78 -17.92
CA ALA A 122 -6.04 -7.13 -17.58
C ALA A 122 -5.20 -7.20 -16.29
N ALA A 123 -4.55 -6.10 -15.90
CA ALA A 123 -3.62 -6.02 -14.78
C ALA A 123 -4.26 -6.49 -13.47
N GLY A 124 -5.54 -6.14 -13.23
CA GLY A 124 -6.28 -6.58 -12.05
C GLY A 124 -6.49 -8.10 -11.97
N LYS A 125 -6.37 -8.85 -13.08
CA LYS A 125 -6.41 -10.32 -13.08
C LYS A 125 -5.07 -10.95 -12.71
N VAL A 126 -3.97 -10.22 -12.83
CA VAL A 126 -2.61 -10.71 -12.54
C VAL A 126 -2.10 -10.21 -11.19
N SER A 127 -2.49 -9.00 -10.78
CA SER A 127 -2.04 -8.36 -9.55
C SER A 127 -3.22 -7.86 -8.75
N LEU A 128 -3.33 -8.35 -7.50
CA LEU A 128 -4.32 -7.81 -6.56
C LEU A 128 -4.03 -6.36 -6.20
N ALA A 129 -2.77 -5.91 -6.28
CA ALA A 129 -2.45 -4.50 -6.09
C ALA A 129 -3.09 -3.63 -7.19
N CYS A 130 -2.97 -4.03 -8.46
CA CYS A 130 -3.65 -3.36 -9.57
C CYS A 130 -5.18 -3.41 -9.39
N ARG A 131 -5.73 -4.57 -9.02
CA ARG A 131 -7.17 -4.73 -8.77
C ARG A 131 -7.66 -3.76 -7.70
N SER A 132 -6.95 -3.66 -6.57
CA SER A 132 -7.31 -2.74 -5.48
C SER A 132 -7.15 -1.28 -5.88
N ALA A 133 -6.14 -0.95 -6.69
CA ALA A 133 -5.96 0.41 -7.20
C ALA A 133 -7.10 0.84 -8.13
N GLN A 134 -7.58 -0.07 -8.98
CA GLN A 134 -8.65 0.19 -9.95
C GLN A 134 -10.03 0.23 -9.31
N SER A 135 -10.30 -0.68 -8.37
CA SER A 135 -11.63 -0.85 -7.80
C SER A 135 -11.86 0.02 -6.56
N GLY A 136 -10.80 0.43 -5.86
CA GLY A 136 -10.90 1.06 -4.55
C GLY A 136 -11.29 0.08 -3.43
N TRP A 137 -11.30 -1.23 -3.71
CA TRP A 137 -11.63 -2.28 -2.76
C TRP A 137 -10.38 -3.04 -2.30
N MET A 138 -10.36 -3.39 -1.03
CA MET A 138 -9.40 -4.34 -0.47
C MET A 138 -9.64 -5.72 -1.09
N ASN A 139 -8.56 -6.40 -1.48
CA ASN A 139 -8.60 -7.78 -1.96
C ASN A 139 -7.81 -8.67 -1.01
N VAL A 140 -8.40 -9.81 -0.62
CA VAL A 140 -7.77 -10.80 0.26
C VAL A 140 -7.88 -12.17 -0.37
N ALA A 141 -6.75 -12.74 -0.76
CA ALA A 141 -6.66 -14.13 -1.19
C ALA A 141 -6.03 -14.96 -0.06
N SER A 142 -6.86 -15.51 0.83
CA SER A 142 -6.38 -16.37 1.94
C SER A 142 -5.75 -17.68 1.48
N ASP A 143 -6.10 -18.12 0.27
CA ASP A 143 -5.51 -19.25 -0.44
C ASP A 143 -5.35 -18.86 -1.92
N VAL A 144 -4.13 -18.50 -2.31
CA VAL A 144 -3.81 -18.07 -3.68
C VAL A 144 -3.98 -19.21 -4.68
N ARG A 145 -3.68 -20.46 -4.30
CA ARG A 145 -3.87 -21.60 -5.20
C ARG A 145 -5.33 -21.76 -5.58
N ARG A 146 -6.23 -21.65 -4.59
CA ARG A 146 -7.67 -21.68 -4.85
C ARG A 146 -8.12 -20.55 -5.79
N TRP A 147 -7.57 -19.34 -5.63
CA TRP A 147 -7.89 -18.22 -6.52
C TRP A 147 -7.40 -18.47 -7.96
N LEU A 148 -6.22 -19.06 -8.13
CA LEU A 148 -5.68 -19.47 -9.43
C LEU A 148 -6.54 -20.56 -10.07
N ASP A 149 -6.92 -21.59 -9.30
CA ASP A 149 -7.75 -22.71 -9.78
C ASP A 149 -9.14 -22.25 -10.25
N LEU A 150 -9.70 -21.22 -9.59
CA LEU A 150 -10.98 -20.60 -9.97
C LEU A 150 -10.84 -19.59 -11.12
N GLY A 151 -9.62 -19.24 -11.53
CA GLY A 151 -9.35 -18.22 -12.53
C GLY A 151 -9.63 -16.79 -12.05
N GLU A 152 -9.80 -16.60 -10.74
CA GLU A 152 -9.98 -15.31 -10.06
C GLU A 152 -8.65 -14.55 -9.95
N LEU A 153 -7.52 -15.25 -10.05
CA LEU A 153 -6.19 -14.69 -10.19
C LEU A 153 -5.45 -15.44 -11.32
N SER A 154 -4.41 -14.86 -11.89
CA SER A 154 -3.65 -15.46 -12.98
C SER A 154 -2.20 -15.01 -13.00
N GLY A 155 -1.34 -15.71 -13.74
CA GLY A 155 0.06 -15.35 -13.91
C GLY A 155 1.00 -16.05 -12.92
N GLU A 156 2.15 -16.46 -13.43
CA GLU A 156 3.11 -17.32 -12.71
C GLU A 156 3.61 -16.72 -11.40
N ARG A 157 3.71 -15.38 -11.29
CA ARG A 157 4.15 -14.68 -10.07
C ARG A 157 3.37 -15.10 -8.83
N ASN A 158 2.08 -15.37 -8.99
CA ASN A 158 1.19 -15.63 -7.86
C ASN A 158 1.43 -17.01 -7.23
N HIS A 159 2.11 -17.92 -7.92
CA HIS A 159 2.47 -19.23 -7.36
C HIS A 159 3.53 -19.15 -6.24
N ALA A 160 4.25 -18.02 -6.14
CA ALA A 160 5.27 -17.82 -5.11
C ALA A 160 4.67 -17.58 -3.71
N SER A 161 3.48 -16.99 -3.63
CA SER A 161 2.79 -16.67 -2.37
C SER A 161 1.68 -17.68 -2.05
N ALA A 162 1.47 -17.98 -0.77
CA ALA A 162 0.36 -18.83 -0.33
C ALA A 162 -0.92 -18.02 -0.01
N ALA A 163 -0.77 -16.80 0.50
CA ALA A 163 -1.85 -15.84 0.68
C ALA A 163 -1.42 -14.42 0.28
N GLN A 164 -2.38 -13.55 -0.04
CA GLN A 164 -2.12 -12.16 -0.40
C GLN A 164 -3.18 -11.22 0.19
N ILE A 165 -2.75 -10.00 0.54
CA ILE A 165 -3.61 -8.88 0.91
C ILE A 165 -3.20 -7.66 0.07
N SER A 166 -4.18 -6.97 -0.54
CA SER A 166 -3.98 -5.67 -1.19
C SER A 166 -5.00 -4.67 -0.66
N ILE A 167 -4.53 -3.54 -0.15
CA ILE A 167 -5.35 -2.56 0.56
C ILE A 167 -5.17 -1.19 -0.12
N PRO A 168 -6.24 -0.58 -0.62
CA PRO A 168 -6.16 0.77 -1.18
C PRO A 168 -5.86 1.78 -0.07
N VAL A 169 -4.92 2.68 -0.35
CA VAL A 169 -4.69 3.88 0.44
C VAL A 169 -5.52 4.99 -0.19
N CYS A 170 -6.48 5.55 0.55
CA CYS A 170 -7.43 6.52 0.00
C CYS A 170 -7.28 7.92 0.63
N THR A 171 -7.76 8.93 -0.09
CA THR A 171 -8.14 10.23 0.49
C THR A 171 -9.38 10.09 1.37
N GLU A 172 -9.70 11.13 2.13
CA GLU A 172 -10.95 11.18 2.90
C GLU A 172 -12.19 11.15 2.00
N SER A 173 -12.08 11.68 0.77
CA SER A 173 -13.10 11.61 -0.28
C SER A 173 -13.21 10.24 -0.99
N GLY A 174 -12.35 9.27 -0.63
CA GLY A 174 -12.35 7.92 -1.21
C GLY A 174 -11.54 7.74 -2.49
N GLY A 175 -10.84 8.77 -2.95
CA GLY A 175 -9.92 8.67 -4.10
C GLY A 175 -8.69 7.85 -3.76
N VAL A 176 -8.31 6.90 -4.61
CA VAL A 176 -7.14 6.03 -4.38
C VAL A 176 -5.84 6.79 -4.64
N LEU A 177 -4.95 6.80 -3.65
CA LEU A 177 -3.59 7.37 -3.72
C LEU A 177 -2.54 6.31 -4.06
N GLY A 178 -2.82 5.05 -3.74
CA GLY A 178 -1.86 3.96 -3.81
C GLY A 178 -2.39 2.69 -3.18
N VAL A 179 -1.52 1.70 -3.01
CA VAL A 179 -1.88 0.38 -2.47
C VAL A 179 -0.78 -0.15 -1.57
N VAL A 180 -1.16 -0.69 -0.41
CA VAL A 180 -0.31 -1.58 0.39
C VAL A 180 -0.57 -3.01 -0.07
N HIS A 181 0.47 -3.70 -0.53
CA HIS A 181 0.41 -5.11 -0.94
C HIS A 181 1.28 -5.96 -0.05
N VAL A 182 0.80 -7.14 0.31
CA VAL A 182 1.47 -8.07 1.22
C VAL A 182 1.26 -9.48 0.70
N GLU A 183 2.33 -10.26 0.68
CA GLU A 183 2.30 -11.68 0.37
C GLU A 183 2.78 -12.49 1.58
N PHE A 184 2.18 -13.67 1.76
CA PHE A 184 2.44 -14.53 2.91
C PHE A 184 2.93 -15.91 2.49
N GLU A 185 3.79 -16.49 3.32
CA GLU A 185 4.38 -17.82 3.13
C GLU A 185 3.37 -18.95 3.35
N CYS A 186 2.31 -18.70 4.14
CA CYS A 186 1.31 -19.70 4.51
C CYS A 186 -0.11 -19.29 4.09
N ALA A 187 -0.90 -20.29 3.67
CA ALA A 187 -2.35 -20.09 3.51
C ALA A 187 -2.96 -19.79 4.88
N GLU A 188 -4.02 -19.00 4.91
CA GLU A 188 -4.68 -18.52 6.14
C GLU A 188 -3.84 -17.55 7.01
N CYS A 189 -2.59 -17.23 6.65
CA CYS A 189 -1.81 -16.18 7.33
C CYS A 189 -2.42 -14.77 7.15
N ALA A 190 -3.32 -14.58 6.17
CA ALA A 190 -4.07 -13.34 5.93
C ALA A 190 -5.32 -13.23 6.84
N ASP A 191 -5.18 -13.57 8.11
CA ASP A 191 -6.27 -13.58 9.09
C ASP A 191 -6.69 -12.17 9.56
N GLU A 192 -7.68 -12.09 10.45
CA GLU A 192 -8.19 -10.81 10.96
C GLU A 192 -7.11 -9.97 11.67
N ALA A 193 -6.17 -10.61 12.37
CA ALA A 193 -5.10 -9.91 13.07
C ALA A 193 -4.11 -9.29 12.07
N ALA A 194 -3.70 -10.05 11.06
CA ALA A 194 -2.87 -9.54 9.96
C ALA A 194 -3.60 -8.42 9.21
N GLN A 195 -4.89 -8.61 8.88
CA GLN A 195 -5.68 -7.59 8.21
C GLN A 195 -5.76 -6.30 9.05
N ALA A 196 -5.94 -6.38 10.37
CA ALA A 196 -5.98 -5.20 11.24
C ALA A 196 -4.69 -4.38 11.19
N GLU A 197 -3.53 -5.03 11.24
CA GLU A 197 -2.21 -4.38 11.15
C GLU A 197 -1.98 -3.71 9.79
N TRP A 198 -2.27 -4.43 8.70
CA TRP A 198 -2.02 -3.93 7.35
C TRP A 198 -3.04 -2.86 6.93
N VAL A 199 -4.30 -2.97 7.36
CA VAL A 199 -5.32 -1.92 7.16
C VAL A 199 -4.93 -0.66 7.93
N ALA A 200 -4.47 -0.81 9.17
CA ALA A 200 -3.97 0.30 9.96
C ALA A 200 -2.79 1.02 9.29
N LEU A 201 -1.86 0.28 8.69
CA LEU A 201 -0.76 0.86 7.90
C LEU A 201 -1.31 1.64 6.71
N ALA A 202 -2.19 1.05 5.89
CA ALA A 202 -2.76 1.71 4.72
C ALA A 202 -3.45 3.03 5.08
N LEU A 203 -4.21 3.03 6.19
CA LEU A 203 -4.83 4.22 6.75
C LEU A 203 -3.77 5.28 7.15
N ALA A 204 -2.73 4.88 7.89
CA ALA A 204 -1.67 5.79 8.34
C ALA A 204 -0.90 6.44 7.18
N LEU A 205 -0.79 5.75 6.05
CA LEU A 205 -0.02 6.18 4.89
C LEU A 205 -0.74 7.22 4.00
N SER A 206 -2.01 7.54 4.23
CA SER A 206 -2.75 8.52 3.40
C SER A 206 -2.03 9.88 3.31
N GLU A 207 -1.65 10.46 4.45
CA GLU A 207 -0.96 11.77 4.47
C GLU A 207 0.45 11.74 3.85
N PRO A 208 1.34 10.78 4.18
CA PRO A 208 2.60 10.60 3.46
C PRO A 208 2.44 10.46 1.94
N LEU A 209 1.45 9.69 1.47
CA LEU A 209 1.23 9.55 0.03
C LEU A 209 0.74 10.84 -0.63
N LYS A 210 -0.14 11.61 0.01
CA LYS A 210 -0.53 12.94 -0.50
C LYS A 210 0.69 13.84 -0.69
N LEU A 211 1.60 13.87 0.28
CA LEU A 211 2.85 14.65 0.19
C LEU A 211 3.75 14.18 -0.97
N LEU A 212 3.93 12.85 -1.11
CA LEU A 212 4.72 12.28 -2.20
C LEU A 212 4.15 12.63 -3.58
N LEU A 213 2.83 12.57 -3.71
CA LEU A 213 2.08 12.90 -4.92
C LEU A 213 1.95 14.42 -5.15
N GLY A 214 2.47 15.26 -4.25
CA GLY A 214 2.39 16.72 -4.38
C GLY A 214 0.98 17.29 -4.19
N MET A 215 0.09 16.54 -3.55
CA MET A 215 -1.26 17.00 -3.18
C MET A 215 -1.14 17.88 -1.94
N SER A 216 -1.42 19.16 -2.07
CA SER A 216 -1.47 20.08 -0.93
C SER A 216 -2.62 19.68 0.01
N ALA A 217 -2.38 19.63 1.32
CA ALA A 217 -3.43 19.57 2.33
C ALA A 217 -4.32 20.81 2.19
N GLY A 218 -5.48 20.70 1.53
CA GLY A 218 -6.44 21.80 1.38
C GLY A 218 -7.06 22.06 0.00
N LYS A 219 -7.23 21.06 -0.86
CA LYS A 219 -8.16 21.16 -2.00
C LYS A 219 -9.21 20.06 -2.00
N ASP A 220 -9.89 19.90 -0.87
CA ASP A 220 -11.25 19.37 -0.85
C ASP A 220 -12.17 20.57 -0.56
N GLY A 221 -12.84 21.10 -1.60
CA GLY A 221 -13.86 22.14 -1.46
C GLY A 221 -13.48 23.54 -1.94
N SER A 222 -13.48 23.76 -3.25
CA SER A 222 -13.95 25.01 -3.87
C SER A 222 -14.20 24.73 -5.35
N GLU A 223 -15.45 24.36 -5.66
CA GLU A 223 -15.97 24.59 -7.00
C GLU A 223 -16.13 26.11 -7.16
N ASP A 224 -15.25 26.71 -7.95
CA ASP A 224 -15.52 27.99 -8.61
C ASP A 224 -16.48 27.70 -9.77
N VAL A 225 -17.79 27.96 -9.57
CA VAL A 225 -18.73 28.49 -10.58
C VAL A 225 -19.78 29.36 -9.89
#